data_AF-X1IHX0-F1
#
_entry.id   AF-X1IHX0-F1
#
_cell.length_a   1.000
_cell.length_b   1.000
_cell.length_c   1.000
_cell.angle_alpha   90.00
_cell.angle_beta   90.00
_cell.angle_gamma   90.00
#
_symmetry.space_group_name_H-M   'P 1'
#
loop_
_entity.id
_entity.type
_entity.pdbx_description
1 polymer ?
#
loop_
_entity_poly.entity_id
_entity_poly.type
_entity_poly.pdbx_seq_one_letter_code
_entity_poly.pdbx_strand_id
1 'polypeptide(L)'
;FGYEILDDIAFPITATSEDFATIWQSIQDLGAQLVIPVISGTTGITFTTQYAQIQAKCLIAGIDVQAQLDSYWFDTNGGCEHEIIMQTLCRTAKTPKSIAFWDRWIDNFGESPLYTAVGSYDTVYMMRDVIEACDSIDSDDLVAQMETITPENPSLTSVSTLEFGWTKSHDVMAGWPYGVTLFVQWQAGGAKECITTGGALYPDTIVTAPITFPSWGIND
;
A
#
# COMPACT_ATOMS: atom_id res chain seq x y z
N PHE A 1 -15.80 15.09 8.07
CA PHE A 1 -15.15 15.10 6.75
C PHE A 1 -16.26 15.09 5.71
N GLY A 2 -16.30 16.10 4.84
CA GLY A 2 -17.30 16.21 3.80
C GLY A 2 -16.75 15.60 2.52
N TYR A 3 -17.16 14.37 2.23
CA TYR A 3 -16.98 13.75 0.92
C TYR A 3 -18.35 13.25 0.45
N GLU A 4 -18.53 13.19 -0.85
CA GLU A 4 -19.70 12.62 -1.50
C GLU A 4 -19.22 11.48 -2.40
N ILE A 5 -19.90 10.34 -2.31
CA ILE A 5 -19.67 9.24 -3.25
C ILE A 5 -20.48 9.56 -4.50
N LEU A 6 -19.79 9.86 -5.60
CA LEU A 6 -20.45 10.23 -6.85
C LEU A 6 -20.96 9.01 -7.62
N ASP A 7 -20.23 7.90 -7.56
CA ASP A 7 -20.61 6.63 -8.20
C ASP A 7 -19.80 5.44 -7.64
N ASP A 8 -20.32 4.23 -7.80
CA ASP A 8 -19.67 2.95 -7.51
C ASP A 8 -19.56 2.12 -8.81
N ILE A 9 -18.40 2.17 -9.46
CA ILE A 9 -18.20 1.58 -10.79
C ILE A 9 -17.57 0.19 -10.69
N ALA A 10 -18.34 -0.85 -11.02
CA ALA A 10 -17.84 -2.20 -11.18
C ALA A 10 -17.37 -2.45 -12.62
N PHE A 11 -16.26 -3.17 -12.78
CA PHE A 11 -15.76 -3.62 -14.08
C PHE A 11 -15.34 -5.10 -14.02
N PRO A 12 -15.45 -5.86 -15.12
CA PRO A 12 -15.03 -7.26 -15.14
C PRO A 12 -13.50 -7.37 -15.15
N ILE A 13 -12.94 -8.47 -14.63
CA ILE A 13 -11.49 -8.74 -14.72
C ILE A 13 -10.96 -8.80 -16.17
N THR A 14 -11.87 -8.94 -17.15
CA THR A 14 -11.56 -8.92 -18.58
C THR A 14 -11.74 -7.54 -19.22
N ALA A 15 -11.90 -6.47 -18.42
CA ALA A 15 -12.07 -5.12 -18.92
C ALA A 15 -10.91 -4.72 -19.85
N THR A 16 -11.29 -4.16 -21.00
CA THR A 16 -10.40 -3.76 -22.07
C THR A 16 -10.03 -2.29 -21.97
N SER A 17 -9.12 -1.83 -22.84
CA SER A 17 -8.80 -0.41 -22.94
C SER A 17 -10.00 0.45 -23.31
N GLU A 18 -10.93 -0.07 -24.14
CA GLU A 18 -12.15 0.66 -24.53
C GLU A 18 -13.12 0.79 -23.35
N ASP A 19 -13.24 -0.26 -22.53
CA ASP A 19 -14.02 -0.22 -21.29
C ASP A 19 -13.47 0.85 -20.34
N PHE A 20 -12.14 0.86 -20.11
CA PHE A 20 -11.52 1.86 -19.25
C PHE A 20 -11.58 3.29 -19.81
N ALA A 21 -11.49 3.47 -21.13
CA ALA A 21 -11.70 4.78 -21.73
C ALA A 21 -13.12 5.30 -21.45
N THR A 22 -14.13 4.44 -21.54
CA THR A 22 -15.53 4.77 -21.23
C THR A 22 -15.72 5.08 -19.75
N ILE A 23 -15.14 4.25 -18.87
CA ILE A 23 -15.18 4.45 -17.41
C ILE A 23 -14.55 5.80 -17.04
N TRP A 24 -13.37 6.11 -17.58
CA TRP A 24 -12.69 7.38 -17.29
C TRP A 24 -13.44 8.60 -17.81
N GLN A 25 -14.11 8.49 -18.97
CA GLN A 25 -14.99 9.56 -19.44
C GLN A 25 -16.16 9.77 -18.46
N SER A 26 -16.79 8.69 -17.98
CA SER A 26 -17.88 8.78 -16.99
C SER A 26 -17.41 9.44 -15.68
N ILE A 27 -16.22 9.08 -15.20
CA ILE A 27 -15.62 9.69 -14.01
C ILE A 27 -15.37 11.19 -14.22
N GLN A 28 -14.89 11.58 -15.40
CA GLN A 28 -14.65 12.98 -15.75
C GLN A 28 -15.96 13.78 -15.82
N ASP A 29 -17.02 13.20 -16.42
CA ASP A 29 -18.33 13.82 -16.54
C ASP A 29 -19.01 14.03 -15.17
N LEU A 30 -18.74 13.13 -14.20
CA LEU A 30 -19.19 13.28 -12.81
C LEU A 30 -18.45 14.39 -12.06
N GLY A 31 -17.29 14.84 -12.54
CA GLY A 31 -16.47 15.84 -11.85
C GLY A 31 -15.75 15.28 -10.62
N ALA A 32 -15.46 13.98 -10.58
CA ALA A 32 -14.76 13.37 -9.44
C ALA A 32 -13.38 14.01 -9.22
N GLN A 33 -13.00 14.19 -7.95
CA GLN A 33 -11.68 14.72 -7.55
C GLN A 33 -10.72 13.59 -7.13
N LEU A 34 -11.28 12.47 -6.68
CA LEU A 34 -10.56 11.30 -6.21
C LEU A 34 -11.24 10.03 -6.73
N VAL A 35 -10.45 9.09 -7.21
CA VAL A 35 -10.87 7.74 -7.54
C VAL A 35 -10.16 6.78 -6.61
N ILE A 36 -10.92 5.90 -5.95
CA ILE A 36 -10.39 4.88 -5.03
C ILE A 36 -10.46 3.53 -5.73
N PRO A 37 -9.40 3.10 -6.45
CA PRO A 37 -9.38 1.82 -7.10
C PRO A 37 -9.32 0.66 -6.09
N VAL A 38 -9.94 -0.46 -6.46
CA VAL A 38 -9.73 -1.77 -5.83
C VAL A 38 -9.44 -2.78 -6.92
N ILE A 39 -8.17 -2.86 -7.32
CA ILE A 39 -7.72 -3.63 -8.48
C ILE A 39 -6.59 -4.58 -8.07
N SER A 40 -6.80 -5.85 -8.35
CA SER A 40 -5.80 -6.90 -8.16
C SER A 40 -5.68 -7.71 -9.45
N GLY A 41 -4.91 -7.20 -10.40
CA GLY A 41 -4.68 -7.84 -11.69
C GLY A 41 -4.09 -6.88 -12.71
N THR A 42 -3.68 -7.43 -13.87
CA THR A 42 -3.03 -6.68 -14.95
C THR A 42 -3.89 -5.55 -15.53
N THR A 43 -5.20 -5.56 -15.27
CA THR A 43 -6.11 -4.47 -15.65
C THR A 43 -5.74 -3.12 -15.03
N GLY A 44 -5.01 -3.10 -13.90
CA GLY A 44 -4.48 -1.87 -13.31
C GLY A 44 -3.63 -1.07 -14.30
N ILE A 45 -2.76 -1.74 -15.07
CA ILE A 45 -1.92 -1.11 -16.09
C ILE A 45 -2.79 -0.39 -17.13
N THR A 46 -3.84 -1.05 -17.63
CA THR A 46 -4.76 -0.46 -18.61
C THR A 46 -5.56 0.69 -18.01
N PHE A 47 -6.04 0.53 -16.78
CA PHE A 47 -6.75 1.57 -16.03
C PHE A 47 -5.92 2.85 -15.94
N THR A 48 -4.68 2.76 -15.45
CA THR A 48 -3.79 3.92 -15.30
C THR A 48 -3.28 4.45 -16.64
N THR A 49 -3.10 3.59 -17.64
CA THR A 49 -2.76 4.07 -18.99
C THR A 49 -3.87 4.94 -19.58
N GLN A 50 -5.14 4.53 -19.45
CA GLN A 50 -6.27 5.32 -19.94
C GLN A 50 -6.44 6.63 -19.17
N TYR A 51 -6.23 6.61 -17.84
CA TYR A 51 -6.19 7.81 -16.99
C TYR A 51 -5.24 8.88 -17.55
N ALA A 52 -4.01 8.47 -17.85
CA ALA A 52 -2.98 9.36 -18.37
C ALA A 52 -3.29 9.85 -19.80
N GLN A 53 -3.82 8.99 -20.67
CA GLN A 53 -4.17 9.35 -22.05
C GLN A 53 -5.22 10.47 -22.12
N ILE A 54 -6.25 10.40 -21.27
CA ILE A 54 -7.31 11.41 -21.26
C ILE A 54 -7.03 12.60 -20.33
N GLN A 55 -5.91 12.55 -19.59
CA GLN A 55 -5.55 13.55 -18.58
C GLN A 55 -6.72 13.76 -17.60
N ALA A 56 -7.19 12.67 -16.98
CA ALA A 56 -8.35 12.74 -16.11
C ALA A 56 -8.08 13.71 -14.93
N LYS A 57 -9.04 14.59 -14.65
CA LYS A 57 -8.90 15.67 -13.67
C LYS A 57 -9.21 15.22 -12.25
N CYS A 58 -8.61 14.12 -11.82
CA CYS A 58 -8.74 13.57 -10.49
C CYS A 58 -7.43 12.91 -10.06
N LEU A 59 -7.28 12.60 -8.78
CA LEU A 59 -6.22 11.71 -8.31
C LEU A 59 -6.72 10.26 -8.23
N ILE A 60 -5.80 9.32 -8.46
CA ILE A 60 -5.99 7.92 -8.10
C ILE A 60 -5.39 7.73 -6.71
N ALA A 61 -6.16 7.22 -5.74
CA ALA A 61 -5.68 6.88 -4.41
C ALA A 61 -6.35 5.62 -3.85
N GLY A 62 -5.66 4.48 -3.86
CA GLY A 62 -6.26 3.24 -3.37
C GLY A 62 -5.41 1.99 -3.58
N ILE A 63 -6.08 0.88 -3.88
CA ILE A 63 -5.46 -0.42 -4.13
C ILE A 63 -5.38 -0.64 -5.64
N ASP A 64 -4.18 -0.55 -6.18
CA ASP A 64 -3.76 -1.23 -7.40
C ASP A 64 -2.53 -2.09 -7.07
N VAL A 65 -2.70 -3.40 -7.10
CA VAL A 65 -1.62 -4.34 -6.76
C VAL A 65 -0.49 -4.30 -7.78
N GLN A 66 -0.78 -4.08 -9.07
CA GLN A 66 0.26 -3.98 -10.10
C GLN A 66 1.09 -2.72 -9.89
N ALA A 67 0.47 -1.63 -9.45
CA ALA A 67 1.15 -0.38 -9.16
C ALA A 67 2.17 -0.47 -8.01
N GLN A 68 2.18 -1.55 -7.22
CA GLN A 68 3.21 -1.77 -6.22
C GLN A 68 4.54 -2.27 -6.81
N LEU A 69 4.52 -2.85 -8.02
CA LEU A 69 5.71 -3.36 -8.72
C LEU A 69 6.55 -2.21 -9.29
N ASP A 70 7.87 -2.32 -9.24
CA ASP A 70 8.77 -1.32 -9.83
C ASP A 70 8.61 -1.24 -11.36
N SER A 71 8.22 -2.34 -12.02
CA SER A 71 7.98 -2.37 -13.47
C SER A 71 6.83 -1.47 -13.90
N TYR A 72 5.89 -1.15 -13.01
CA TYR A 72 4.65 -0.47 -13.34
C TYR A 72 4.85 0.91 -13.98
N TRP A 73 5.92 1.62 -13.59
CA TRP A 73 6.33 2.86 -14.24
C TRP A 73 6.57 2.66 -15.73
N PHE A 74 7.27 1.59 -16.11
CA PHE A 74 7.55 1.27 -17.51
C PHE A 74 6.32 0.68 -18.21
N ASP A 75 5.55 -0.16 -17.51
CA ASP A 75 4.36 -0.81 -18.06
C ASP A 75 3.27 0.22 -18.42
N THR A 76 3.20 1.33 -17.70
CA THR A 76 2.31 2.48 -17.98
C THR A 76 2.97 3.59 -18.79
N ASN A 77 4.25 3.44 -19.17
CA ASN A 77 5.06 4.47 -19.83
C ASN A 77 5.03 5.83 -19.07
N GLY A 78 5.13 5.78 -17.75
CA GLY A 78 5.05 6.93 -16.84
C GLY A 78 3.62 7.41 -16.54
N GLY A 79 2.60 6.73 -17.07
CA GLY A 79 1.20 7.10 -16.85
C GLY A 79 0.73 7.02 -15.39
N CYS A 80 1.46 6.29 -14.54
CA CYS A 80 1.20 6.23 -13.11
C CYS A 80 1.74 7.43 -12.31
N GLU A 81 2.41 8.40 -12.93
CA GLU A 81 2.84 9.60 -12.20
C GLU A 81 1.64 10.25 -11.50
N HIS A 82 1.82 10.55 -10.20
CA HIS A 82 0.84 11.04 -9.23
C HIS A 82 -0.15 10.03 -8.65
N GLU A 83 -0.18 8.78 -9.12
CA GLU A 83 -0.98 7.72 -8.52
C GLU A 83 -0.52 7.44 -7.08
N ILE A 84 -1.46 7.42 -6.15
CA ILE A 84 -1.24 7.12 -4.73
C ILE A 84 -1.68 5.68 -4.47
N ILE A 85 -0.75 4.85 -4.03
CA ILE A 85 -0.98 3.46 -3.72
C ILE A 85 -0.86 3.20 -2.22
N MET A 86 -1.59 2.19 -1.76
CA MET A 86 -1.43 1.62 -0.44
C MET A 86 -0.28 0.62 -0.43
N GLN A 87 0.78 0.87 0.34
CA GLN A 87 1.89 -0.07 0.54
C GLN A 87 2.11 -0.38 2.02
N THR A 88 2.44 -1.62 2.35
CA THR A 88 2.81 -2.00 3.73
C THR A 88 4.09 -1.30 4.18
N LEU A 89 5.04 -1.14 3.26
CA LEU A 89 6.34 -0.52 3.52
C LEU A 89 6.82 0.22 2.27
N CYS A 90 7.51 1.33 2.49
CA CYS A 90 8.37 2.05 1.54
C CYS A 90 9.73 2.24 2.25
N ARG A 91 10.79 2.73 1.58
CA ARG A 91 12.10 2.97 2.20
C ARG A 91 12.06 4.13 3.21
N THR A 92 11.41 3.93 4.34
CA THR A 92 11.17 4.92 5.38
C THR A 92 11.55 4.38 6.75
N ALA A 93 11.73 5.26 7.73
CA ALA A 93 11.98 4.88 9.12
C ALA A 93 10.68 4.47 9.85
N LYS A 94 9.83 3.66 9.22
CA LYS A 94 8.56 3.19 9.81
C LYS A 94 8.80 2.42 11.12
N THR A 95 9.83 1.59 11.14
CA THR A 95 10.39 0.93 12.32
C THR A 95 11.92 1.07 12.32
N PRO A 96 12.60 0.80 13.45
CA PRO A 96 14.07 0.77 13.50
C PRO A 96 14.72 -0.22 12.52
N LYS A 97 13.95 -1.19 11.99
CA LYS A 97 14.44 -2.23 11.08
C LYS A 97 14.09 -1.97 9.61
N SER A 98 13.13 -1.08 9.33
CA SER A 98 12.54 -0.90 7.99
C SER A 98 13.57 -0.59 6.90
N ILE A 99 14.43 0.41 7.11
CA ILE A 99 15.43 0.81 6.11
C ILE A 99 16.45 -0.31 5.86
N ALA A 100 16.94 -0.96 6.92
CA ALA A 100 17.91 -2.04 6.78
C ALA A 100 17.32 -3.28 6.08
N PHE A 101 16.05 -3.59 6.33
CA PHE A 101 15.32 -4.61 5.58
C PHE A 101 15.19 -4.23 4.11
N TRP A 102 14.75 -3.00 3.82
CA TRP A 102 14.56 -2.51 2.47
C TRP A 102 15.85 -2.57 1.65
N ASP A 103 16.94 -2.04 2.18
CA ASP A 103 18.24 -2.00 1.49
C ASP A 103 18.75 -3.41 1.18
N ARG A 104 18.66 -4.32 2.16
CA ARG A 104 19.04 -5.73 1.95
C ARG A 104 18.14 -6.43 0.93
N TRP A 105 16.85 -6.10 0.88
CA TRP A 105 15.94 -6.66 -0.11
C TRP A 105 16.37 -6.23 -1.51
N ILE A 106 16.59 -4.93 -1.73
CA ILE A 106 17.10 -4.40 -3.00
C ILE A 106 18.42 -5.06 -3.40
N ASP A 107 19.37 -5.21 -2.48
CA ASP A 107 20.67 -5.84 -2.77
C ASP A 107 20.54 -7.30 -3.23
N ASN A 108 19.53 -8.04 -2.75
CA ASN A 108 19.33 -9.45 -3.08
C ASN A 108 18.48 -9.66 -4.34
N PHE A 109 17.46 -8.82 -4.55
CA PHE A 109 16.42 -9.06 -5.55
C PHE A 109 16.39 -8.00 -6.67
N GLY A 110 17.03 -6.85 -6.48
CA GLY A 110 17.10 -5.77 -7.47
C GLY A 110 15.79 -4.99 -7.68
N GLU A 111 14.76 -5.25 -6.88
CA GLU A 111 13.44 -4.63 -6.94
C GLU A 111 12.88 -4.43 -5.54
N SER A 112 11.97 -3.47 -5.35
CA SER A 112 11.36 -3.20 -4.04
C SER A 112 10.46 -4.33 -3.54
N PRO A 113 10.34 -4.53 -2.21
CA PRO A 113 9.51 -5.59 -1.64
C PRO A 113 8.02 -5.29 -1.80
N LEU A 114 7.28 -6.25 -2.34
CA LEU A 114 5.81 -6.27 -2.29
C LEU A 114 5.29 -6.49 -0.86
N TYR A 115 4.03 -6.16 -0.62
CA TYR A 115 3.37 -6.39 0.68
C TYR A 115 3.46 -7.86 1.16
N THR A 116 3.41 -8.82 0.24
CA THR A 116 3.54 -10.26 0.53
C THR A 116 4.92 -10.62 1.04
N ALA A 117 5.98 -10.02 0.49
CA ALA A 117 7.35 -10.20 0.94
C ALA A 117 7.54 -9.67 2.36
N VAL A 118 7.03 -8.46 2.64
CA VAL A 118 7.10 -7.84 3.96
C VAL A 118 6.37 -8.67 5.01
N GLY A 119 5.12 -9.06 4.72
CA GLY A 119 4.32 -9.88 5.63
C GLY A 119 4.95 -11.25 5.87
N SER A 120 5.46 -11.91 4.82
CA SER A 120 6.11 -13.21 4.93
C SER A 120 7.41 -13.13 5.76
N TYR A 121 8.19 -12.07 5.59
CA TYR A 121 9.38 -11.83 6.39
C TYR A 121 9.03 -11.70 7.88
N ASP A 122 8.08 -10.83 8.22
CA ASP A 122 7.66 -10.62 9.60
C ASP A 122 7.11 -11.92 10.23
N THR A 123 6.29 -12.67 9.51
CA THR A 123 5.71 -13.92 10.01
C THR A 123 6.79 -14.96 10.32
N VAL A 124 7.83 -15.12 9.49
CA VAL A 124 8.89 -16.10 9.77
C VAL A 124 9.65 -15.76 11.06
N TYR A 125 9.94 -14.48 11.30
CA TYR A 125 10.60 -14.05 12.53
C TYR A 125 9.70 -14.18 13.76
N MET A 126 8.40 -13.87 13.63
CA MET A 126 7.42 -14.09 14.69
C MET A 126 7.28 -15.57 15.03
N MET A 127 7.20 -16.45 14.03
CA MET A 127 7.15 -17.89 14.25
C MET A 127 8.37 -18.39 15.01
N ARG A 128 9.58 -17.92 14.65
CA ARG A 128 10.80 -18.22 15.41
C ARG A 128 10.66 -17.79 16.87
N ASP A 129 10.27 -16.54 17.12
CA ASP A 129 10.16 -15.99 18.48
C ASP A 129 9.13 -16.78 19.32
N VAL A 130 8.02 -17.18 18.71
CA VAL A 130 6.97 -17.99 19.35
C VAL A 130 7.49 -19.39 19.68
N ILE A 131 8.14 -20.07 18.73
CA ILE A 131 8.73 -21.40 18.92
C ILE A 131 9.77 -21.36 20.05
N GLU A 132 10.64 -20.35 20.08
CA GLU A 132 11.65 -20.19 21.13
C GLU A 132 11.01 -19.90 22.51
N ALA A 133 9.87 -19.20 22.54
CA ALA A 133 9.18 -18.87 23.79
C ALA A 133 8.43 -20.06 24.41
N CYS A 134 7.82 -20.93 23.59
CA CYS A 134 7.10 -22.11 24.08
C CYS A 134 7.92 -23.41 24.06
N ASP A 135 9.12 -23.40 23.47
CA ASP A 135 9.98 -24.58 23.24
C ASP A 135 9.23 -25.73 22.55
N SER A 136 8.38 -25.37 21.58
CA SER A 136 7.48 -26.31 20.92
C SER A 136 7.21 -25.93 19.47
N ILE A 137 6.85 -26.92 18.68
CA ILE A 137 6.32 -26.76 17.31
C ILE A 137 4.92 -27.39 17.19
N ASP A 138 4.34 -27.83 18.31
CA ASP A 138 2.96 -28.30 18.35
C ASP A 138 2.00 -27.13 18.14
N SER A 139 0.96 -27.32 17.33
CA SER A 139 0.06 -26.23 16.95
C SER A 139 -0.67 -25.61 18.13
N ASP A 140 -1.06 -26.41 19.13
CA ASP A 140 -1.82 -25.90 20.27
C ASP A 140 -0.93 -25.02 21.16
N ASP A 141 0.33 -25.42 21.35
CA ASP A 141 1.33 -24.62 22.07
C ASP A 141 1.65 -23.31 21.33
N LEU A 142 1.80 -23.38 20.01
CA LEU A 142 2.07 -22.21 19.18
C LEU A 142 0.92 -21.20 19.20
N VAL A 143 -0.32 -21.68 19.04
CA VAL A 143 -1.52 -20.83 19.11
C VAL A 143 -1.64 -20.21 20.50
N ALA A 144 -1.53 -21.00 21.57
CA ALA A 144 -1.59 -20.51 22.94
C ALA A 144 -0.53 -19.42 23.20
N GLN A 145 0.69 -19.60 22.69
CA GLN A 145 1.76 -18.61 22.82
C GLN A 145 1.50 -17.36 21.96
N MET A 146 1.01 -17.49 20.72
CA MET A 146 0.65 -16.34 19.88
C MET A 146 -0.49 -15.52 20.46
N GLU A 147 -1.49 -16.15 21.08
CA GLU A 147 -2.62 -15.46 21.73
C GLU A 147 -2.19 -14.58 22.92
N THR A 148 -0.96 -14.75 23.43
CA THR A 148 -0.38 -13.83 24.42
C THR A 148 0.11 -12.51 23.82
N ILE A 149 0.29 -12.43 22.50
CA ILE A 149 0.75 -11.25 21.77
C ILE A 149 -0.45 -10.38 21.44
N THR A 150 -0.80 -9.47 22.35
CA THR A 150 -1.98 -8.59 22.24
C THR A 150 -1.55 -7.11 22.15
N PRO A 151 -2.46 -6.17 21.85
CA PRO A 151 -2.16 -4.74 21.92
C PRO A 151 -1.64 -4.30 23.30
N GLU A 152 -2.10 -4.95 24.37
CA GLU A 152 -1.65 -4.72 25.74
C GLU A 152 -0.32 -5.42 26.08
N ASN A 153 0.11 -6.38 25.27
CA ASN A 153 1.38 -7.09 25.38
C ASN A 153 2.02 -7.30 23.98
N PRO A 154 2.45 -6.23 23.31
CA PRO A 154 2.82 -6.30 21.89
C PRO A 154 4.22 -6.86 21.68
N SER A 155 4.42 -7.52 20.52
CA SER A 155 5.75 -7.83 20.00
C SER A 155 6.35 -6.63 19.26
N LEU A 156 7.68 -6.45 19.35
CA LEU A 156 8.42 -5.35 18.72
C LEU A 156 9.33 -5.83 17.57
N THR A 157 9.11 -7.04 17.05
CA THR A 157 10.08 -7.68 16.14
C THR A 157 9.89 -7.38 14.65
N SER A 158 8.85 -6.63 14.27
CA SER A 158 8.46 -6.37 12.88
C SER A 158 9.29 -5.31 12.14
N VAL A 159 9.41 -5.46 10.82
CA VAL A 159 9.95 -4.44 9.89
C VAL A 159 8.88 -3.47 9.40
N SER A 160 7.60 -3.78 9.62
CA SER A 160 6.44 -3.08 9.06
C SER A 160 5.49 -2.48 10.09
N THR A 161 5.58 -2.87 11.36
CA THR A 161 4.84 -2.26 12.48
C THR A 161 5.78 -2.01 13.66
N LEU A 162 5.55 -0.94 14.41
CA LEU A 162 6.34 -0.66 15.62
C LEU A 162 5.91 -1.60 16.76
N GLU A 163 4.61 -1.82 16.85
CA GLU A 163 4.00 -2.76 17.78
C GLU A 163 3.19 -3.77 16.97
N PHE A 164 3.23 -5.03 17.39
CA PHE A 164 2.42 -6.09 16.80
C PHE A 164 1.58 -6.74 17.88
N GLY A 165 0.27 -6.80 17.67
CA GLY A 165 -0.68 -7.42 18.61
C GLY A 165 -1.91 -7.92 17.87
N TRP A 166 -2.41 -9.09 18.28
CA TRP A 166 -3.62 -9.69 17.73
C TRP A 166 -4.87 -9.10 18.39
N THR A 167 -5.89 -8.85 17.58
CA THR A 167 -7.25 -8.65 18.08
C THR A 167 -7.83 -9.98 18.59
N LYS A 168 -8.98 -9.92 19.27
CA LYS A 168 -9.72 -11.12 19.71
C LYS A 168 -10.17 -12.02 18.56
N SER A 169 -10.15 -11.53 17.33
CA SER A 169 -10.51 -12.26 16.12
C SER A 169 -9.31 -12.81 15.36
N HIS A 170 -8.10 -12.78 15.97
CA HIS A 170 -6.83 -13.17 15.34
C HIS A 170 -6.43 -12.31 14.13
N ASP A 171 -6.96 -11.08 14.05
CA ASP A 171 -6.48 -10.07 13.09
C ASP A 171 -5.36 -9.22 13.69
N VAL A 172 -4.50 -8.66 12.84
CA VAL A 172 -3.51 -7.65 13.27
C VAL A 172 -4.24 -6.40 13.73
N MET A 173 -3.86 -5.83 14.89
CA MET A 173 -4.39 -4.56 15.35
C MET A 173 -4.10 -3.44 14.33
N ALA A 174 -5.12 -2.66 13.99
CA ALA A 174 -5.03 -1.58 13.01
C ALA A 174 -4.75 -0.23 13.68
N GLY A 175 -4.08 0.66 12.94
CA GLY A 175 -3.76 2.03 13.34
C GLY A 175 -2.37 2.15 13.99
N TRP A 176 -1.74 3.31 13.85
CA TRP A 176 -0.43 3.57 14.45
C TRP A 176 -0.47 3.45 15.99
N PRO A 177 0.51 2.79 16.65
CA PRO A 177 1.79 2.25 16.12
C PRO A 177 1.73 0.81 15.60
N TYR A 178 0.54 0.20 15.51
CA TYR A 178 0.33 -1.14 14.97
C TYR A 178 0.26 -1.17 13.43
N GLY A 179 -0.55 -2.07 12.86
CA GLY A 179 -0.73 -2.24 11.42
C GLY A 179 -1.33 -0.99 10.77
N VAL A 180 -0.53 -0.31 9.95
CA VAL A 180 -1.00 0.79 9.09
C VAL A 180 -0.44 0.66 7.68
N THR A 181 -1.23 1.02 6.68
CA THR A 181 -0.73 1.21 5.32
C THR A 181 -0.02 2.55 5.19
N LEU A 182 1.00 2.62 4.33
CA LEU A 182 1.58 3.86 3.87
C LEU A 182 0.88 4.28 2.59
N PHE A 183 0.58 5.58 2.48
CA PHE A 183 0.23 6.17 1.18
C PHE A 183 1.52 6.56 0.50
N VAL A 184 1.80 5.86 -0.59
CA VAL A 184 3.01 6.01 -1.40
C VAL A 184 2.59 6.54 -2.75
N GLN A 185 3.17 7.64 -3.20
CA GLN A 185 2.87 8.23 -4.49
C GLN A 185 3.97 7.89 -5.49
N TRP A 186 3.59 7.48 -6.70
CA TRP A 186 4.47 7.49 -7.85
C TRP A 186 4.79 8.94 -8.24
N GLN A 187 6.06 9.30 -8.26
CA GLN A 187 6.55 10.63 -8.60
C GLN A 187 7.51 10.57 -9.79
N ALA A 188 7.87 11.76 -10.30
CA ALA A 188 8.72 11.93 -11.46
C ALA A 188 9.95 11.00 -11.45
N GLY A 189 10.19 10.35 -12.59
CA GLY A 189 11.30 9.42 -12.76
C GLY A 189 11.08 8.02 -12.18
N GLY A 190 9.86 7.67 -11.79
CA GLY A 190 9.53 6.35 -11.24
C GLY A 190 9.89 6.19 -9.76
N ALA A 191 10.03 7.30 -9.04
CA ALA A 191 10.22 7.24 -7.60
C ALA A 191 8.90 6.90 -6.91
N LYS A 192 8.96 6.07 -5.86
CA LYS A 192 7.83 5.80 -4.96
C LYS A 192 8.10 6.46 -3.63
N GLU A 193 7.30 7.47 -3.30
CA GLU A 193 7.53 8.33 -2.12
C GLU A 193 6.38 8.25 -1.12
N CYS A 194 6.68 8.02 0.15
CA CYS A 194 5.67 8.09 1.21
C CYS A 194 5.25 9.55 1.42
N ILE A 195 3.97 9.85 1.20
CA ILE A 195 3.42 11.21 1.32
C ILE A 195 2.78 11.43 2.69
N THR A 196 2.53 12.70 3.06
CA THR A 196 1.90 13.04 4.35
C THR A 196 0.41 12.66 4.39
N THR A 197 -0.06 12.28 5.58
CA THR A 197 -1.49 12.15 5.92
C THR A 197 -1.96 13.25 6.88
N GLY A 198 -1.14 14.28 7.09
CA GLY A 198 -1.35 15.28 8.14
C GLY A 198 -1.32 14.68 9.54
N GLY A 199 -0.59 13.57 9.73
CA GLY A 199 -0.57 12.80 10.98
C GLY A 199 -1.80 11.92 11.22
N ALA A 200 -2.74 11.79 10.26
CA ALA A 200 -3.99 11.07 10.48
C ALA A 200 -3.81 9.54 10.54
N LEU A 201 -2.90 8.98 9.73
CA LEU A 201 -2.64 7.53 9.71
C LEU A 201 -1.29 7.18 10.34
N TYR A 202 -0.27 8.00 10.08
CA TYR A 202 1.10 7.81 10.55
C TYR A 202 1.78 9.17 10.72
N PRO A 203 2.80 9.28 11.60
CA PRO A 203 3.46 10.56 11.87
C PRO A 203 4.25 11.05 10.66
N ASP A 204 4.35 12.37 10.51
CA ASP A 204 5.10 12.99 9.40
C ASP A 204 6.60 12.66 9.43
N THR A 205 7.12 12.10 10.52
CA THR A 205 8.53 11.68 10.64
C THR A 205 8.92 10.56 9.66
N ILE A 206 7.95 9.88 9.04
CA ILE A 206 8.21 8.81 8.05
C ILE A 206 7.95 9.24 6.60
N VAL A 207 7.49 10.47 6.38
CA VAL A 207 7.22 11.05 5.05
C VAL A 207 8.54 11.29 4.34
N THR A 208 8.59 10.97 3.05
CA THR A 208 9.80 11.12 2.22
C THR A 208 9.69 12.24 1.19
N ALA A 209 8.47 12.58 0.75
CA ALA A 209 8.23 13.69 -0.17
C ALA A 209 6.85 14.33 0.03
N PRO A 210 6.66 15.60 -0.38
CA PRO A 210 5.32 16.18 -0.50
C PRO A 210 4.51 15.47 -1.60
N ILE A 211 3.18 15.56 -1.50
CA ILE A 211 2.29 15.17 -2.59
C ILE A 211 2.54 16.03 -3.84
N THR A 212 2.49 15.39 -5.00
CA THR A 212 2.57 16.03 -6.31
C THR A 212 1.22 15.91 -7.03
N PHE A 213 0.95 16.83 -7.94
CA PHE A 213 -0.31 16.87 -8.71
C PHE A 213 -0.03 16.87 -10.21
N PRO A 214 -0.93 16.30 -11.01
CA PRO A 214 -0.82 16.35 -12.46
C PRO A 214 -0.73 17.79 -13.00
N SER A 215 0.10 17.99 -14.01
CA SER A 215 0.29 19.32 -14.62
C SER A 215 -0.98 19.85 -15.32
N TRP A 216 -1.91 18.97 -15.67
CA TRP A 216 -3.21 19.33 -16.24
C TRP A 216 -4.27 19.71 -15.18
N GLY A 217 -3.92 19.60 -13.89
CA GLY A 217 -4.79 19.91 -12.76
C GLY A 217 -5.81 18.83 -12.42
N ILE A 218 -6.54 19.05 -11.33
CA ILE A 218 -7.69 18.24 -10.89
C ILE A 218 -8.95 19.11 -10.83
N ASN A 219 -10.12 18.49 -10.71
CA ASN A 219 -11.39 19.18 -10.55
C ASN A 219 -11.43 19.94 -9.20
N ASP A 220 -12.07 21.11 -9.22
CA ASP A 220 -12.27 22.00 -8.06
C ASP A 220 -13.33 21.47 -7.09
#